data_AF-A0AAP3XQJ6-F1
#
_entry.id   AF-A0AAP3XQJ6-F1
#
_cell.length_a   1.000
_cell.length_b   1.000
_cell.length_c   1.000
_cell.angle_alpha   90.00
_cell.angle_beta   90.00
_cell.angle_gamma   90.00
#
_symmetry.space_group_name_H-M   'P 1'
#
loop_
_entity.id
_entity.type
_entity.pdbx_description
1 polymer ?
#
loop_
_entity_poly.entity_id
_entity_poly.type
_entity_poly.pdbx_seq_one_letter_code
_entity_poly.pdbx_strand_id
1 'polypeptide(L)'
;NEGWEPVTSIHSDDHLWTALAAWDLLAETGDAAFLEAKLPYYDGGEGTVYEHLKAAIDFTASKLGPNGFPLMLRSDWNDQLFRVCREGRGESIWTAMQLGTVLLRMVDLAAAAGHPEHAAQYEAMYEAQRKLINSIGWDGQWFRRAIMDDGRFLGSDEHDEAKIWLNAQTWATMSGMADEDKGLRAMDSIRDMLDTELGIKKI
;
A
#
# COMPACT_ATOMS: atom_id res chain seq x y z
N ASN A 1 -18.85 -17.47 5.35
CA ASN A 1 -19.38 -16.19 4.81
C ASN A 1 -18.29 -15.52 4.00
N GLU A 2 -18.42 -15.47 2.68
CA GLU A 2 -17.47 -14.79 1.78
C GLU A 2 -17.95 -13.38 1.37
N GLY A 3 -18.99 -12.85 2.03
CA GLY A 3 -19.46 -11.46 1.83
C GLY A 3 -18.60 -10.42 2.54
N TRP A 4 -18.66 -9.18 2.06
CA TRP A 4 -18.02 -8.02 2.68
C TRP A 4 -18.68 -7.71 4.04
N GLU A 5 -17.87 -7.67 5.10
CA GLU A 5 -18.29 -7.24 6.44
C GLU A 5 -17.21 -6.33 7.02
N PRO A 6 -17.38 -4.99 6.98
CA PRO A 6 -16.31 -4.02 7.25
C PRO A 6 -15.86 -3.99 8.71
N VAL A 7 -16.61 -4.61 9.61
CA VAL A 7 -16.30 -4.66 11.04
C VAL A 7 -15.47 -5.90 11.40
N THR A 8 -15.58 -6.99 10.63
CA THR A 8 -14.94 -8.27 10.98
C THR A 8 -13.91 -8.73 9.95
N SER A 9 -14.02 -8.27 8.71
CA SER A 9 -13.09 -8.59 7.63
C SER A 9 -12.09 -7.46 7.49
N ILE A 10 -10.87 -7.71 7.94
CA ILE A 10 -9.80 -6.72 7.90
C ILE A 10 -9.03 -6.87 6.59
N HIS A 11 -9.10 -5.85 5.73
CA HIS A 11 -8.27 -5.72 4.54
C HIS A 11 -6.99 -4.96 4.87
N SER A 12 -5.94 -5.22 4.11
CA SER A 12 -4.62 -4.67 4.41
C SER A 12 -4.46 -3.18 4.08
N ASP A 13 -5.39 -2.61 3.31
CA ASP A 13 -5.29 -1.28 2.71
C ASP A 13 -6.32 -0.26 3.19
N ASP A 14 -7.45 -0.71 3.74
CA ASP A 14 -8.62 0.12 4.11
C ASP A 14 -8.24 1.36 4.94
N HIS A 15 -7.48 1.15 6.02
CA HIS A 15 -7.11 2.21 6.96
C HIS A 15 -6.11 3.22 6.37
N LEU A 16 -5.34 2.84 5.36
CA LEU A 16 -4.31 3.68 4.73
C LEU A 16 -4.92 4.77 3.82
N TRP A 17 -6.11 4.52 3.26
CA TRP A 17 -6.80 5.50 2.41
C TRP A 17 -7.16 6.80 3.14
N THR A 18 -7.42 6.72 4.45
CA THR A 18 -7.82 7.89 5.26
C THR A 18 -6.70 8.92 5.36
N ALA A 19 -5.44 8.48 5.39
CA ALA A 19 -4.28 9.37 5.43
C ALA A 19 -4.08 10.10 4.09
N LEU A 20 -4.36 9.45 2.95
CA LEU A 20 -4.35 10.11 1.65
C LEU A 20 -5.44 11.19 1.57
N ALA A 21 -6.66 10.85 2.00
CA ALA A 21 -7.77 11.81 2.01
C ALA A 21 -7.51 13.02 2.93
N ALA A 22 -6.92 12.79 4.11
CA ALA A 22 -6.52 13.86 5.02
C ALA A 22 -5.44 14.76 4.40
N TRP A 23 -4.45 14.16 3.74
CA TRP A 23 -3.42 14.93 3.04
C TRP A 23 -4.00 15.74 1.88
N ASP A 24 -4.88 15.16 1.06
CA ASP A 24 -5.52 15.88 -0.05
C ASP A 24 -6.37 17.06 0.46
N LEU A 25 -7.09 16.88 1.58
CA LEU A 25 -7.83 17.96 2.22
C LEU A 25 -6.91 19.07 2.71
N LEU A 26 -5.79 18.72 3.36
CA LEU A 26 -4.79 19.69 3.80
C LEU A 26 -4.17 20.42 2.60
N ALA A 27 -3.80 19.70 1.55
CA ALA A 27 -3.16 20.25 0.36
C ALA A 27 -4.09 21.22 -0.40
N GLU A 28 -5.38 20.91 -0.47
CA GLU A 28 -6.38 21.75 -1.15
C GLU A 28 -6.75 22.99 -0.33
N THR A 29 -6.92 22.85 0.98
CA THR A 29 -7.49 23.91 1.84
C THR A 29 -6.46 24.74 2.58
N GLY A 30 -5.28 24.16 2.85
CA GLY A 30 -4.28 24.72 3.76
C GLY A 30 -4.71 24.76 5.23
N ASP A 31 -5.89 24.23 5.57
CA ASP A 31 -6.40 24.22 6.95
C ASP A 31 -6.00 22.91 7.65
N ALA A 32 -5.09 23.03 8.61
CA ALA A 32 -4.63 21.90 9.42
C ALA A 32 -5.47 21.70 10.70
N ALA A 33 -6.42 22.58 11.02
CA ALA A 33 -7.14 22.52 12.29
C ALA A 33 -7.93 21.22 12.49
N PHE A 34 -8.35 20.58 11.39
CA PHE A 34 -9.05 19.29 11.46
C PHE A 34 -8.15 18.16 12.02
N LEU A 35 -6.83 18.26 11.92
CA LEU A 35 -5.90 17.26 12.43
C LEU A 35 -5.95 17.13 13.96
N GLU A 36 -6.31 18.21 14.65
CA GLU A 36 -6.45 18.29 16.11
C GLU A 36 -7.85 17.91 16.60
N ALA A 37 -8.81 17.70 15.69
CA ALA A 37 -10.16 17.31 16.06
C ALA A 37 -10.16 15.94 16.74
N LYS A 38 -10.73 15.86 17.95
CA LYS A 38 -10.82 14.61 18.70
C LYS A 38 -12.01 13.78 18.25
N LEU A 39 -11.75 12.52 17.89
CA LEU A 39 -12.74 11.54 17.45
C LEU A 39 -12.62 10.27 18.30
N PRO A 40 -13.76 9.61 18.62
CA PRO A 40 -13.75 8.36 19.35
C PRO A 40 -13.22 7.20 18.48
N TYR A 41 -12.59 6.22 19.11
CA TYR A 41 -12.35 4.91 18.48
C TYR A 41 -13.57 4.00 18.64
N TYR A 42 -13.72 3.03 17.74
CA TYR A 42 -14.86 2.09 17.77
C TYR A 42 -14.88 1.23 19.04
N ASP A 43 -13.72 0.78 19.50
CA ASP A 43 -13.52 -0.08 20.66
C ASP A 43 -13.30 0.69 21.97
N GLY A 44 -13.44 2.03 21.93
CA GLY A 44 -13.38 2.91 23.08
C GLY A 44 -12.10 3.75 23.16
N GLY A 45 -12.17 4.85 23.90
CA GLY A 45 -11.14 5.89 23.90
C GLY A 45 -11.37 6.95 22.81
N GLU A 46 -10.49 7.94 22.77
CA GLU A 46 -10.50 9.04 21.80
C GLU A 46 -9.07 9.40 21.41
N GLY A 47 -8.91 9.99 20.23
CA GLY A 47 -7.65 10.57 19.76
C GLY A 47 -7.92 11.68 18.75
N THR A 48 -6.92 12.52 18.49
CA THR A 48 -6.99 13.50 17.40
C THR A 48 -7.01 12.79 16.06
N VAL A 49 -7.51 13.44 15.00
CA VAL A 49 -7.45 12.89 13.64
C VAL A 49 -6.02 12.45 13.31
N TYR A 50 -5.00 13.24 13.66
CA TYR A 50 -3.61 12.85 13.47
C TYR A 50 -3.23 11.54 14.21
N GLU A 51 -3.68 11.36 15.45
CA GLU A 51 -3.44 10.12 16.21
C GLU A 51 -4.12 8.90 15.55
N HIS A 52 -5.32 9.07 14.98
CA HIS A 52 -5.98 8.01 14.20
C HIS A 52 -5.19 7.63 12.94
N LEU A 53 -4.67 8.63 12.20
CA LEU A 53 -3.82 8.39 11.04
C LEU A 53 -2.51 7.69 11.41
N LYS A 54 -1.89 8.09 12.53
CA LYS A 54 -0.71 7.42 13.06
C LYS A 54 -1.01 5.97 13.45
N ALA A 55 -2.15 5.72 14.11
CA ALA A 55 -2.57 4.36 14.48
C ALA A 55 -2.77 3.46 13.24
N ALA A 56 -3.25 4.02 12.12
CA ALA A 56 -3.33 3.31 10.85
C ALA A 56 -1.94 2.86 10.33
N ILE A 57 -0.91 3.71 10.44
CA ILE A 57 0.47 3.34 10.08
C ILE A 57 1.03 2.28 11.01
N ASP A 58 0.85 2.47 12.32
CA ASP A 58 1.31 1.53 13.34
C ASP A 58 0.65 0.15 13.17
N PHE A 59 -0.62 0.12 12.76
CA PHE A 59 -1.32 -1.12 12.43
C PHE A 59 -0.61 -1.86 11.29
N THR A 60 -0.36 -1.22 10.14
CA THR A 60 0.37 -1.87 9.03
C THR A 60 1.75 -2.34 9.46
N ALA A 61 2.50 -1.50 10.20
CA ALA A 61 3.83 -1.84 10.69
C ALA A 61 3.84 -3.05 11.63
N SER A 62 2.75 -3.27 12.38
CA SER A 62 2.57 -4.47 13.23
C SER A 62 2.15 -5.72 12.47
N LYS A 63 1.78 -5.59 11.18
CA LYS A 63 1.26 -6.64 10.31
C LYS A 63 2.18 -6.89 9.12
N LEU A 64 3.48 -6.98 9.35
CA LEU A 64 4.44 -7.38 8.32
C LEU A 64 4.63 -8.90 8.32
N GLY A 65 4.74 -9.49 7.13
CA GLY A 65 5.06 -10.89 6.93
C GLY A 65 6.57 -11.17 7.00
N PRO A 66 6.98 -12.42 6.76
CA PRO A 66 8.36 -12.85 6.91
C PRO A 66 9.33 -12.20 5.91
N ASN A 67 8.84 -11.70 4.77
CA ASN A 67 9.66 -10.98 3.79
C ASN A 67 9.68 -9.46 4.04
N GLY A 68 8.98 -8.99 5.07
CA GLY A 68 8.94 -7.58 5.49
C GLY A 68 7.89 -6.75 4.78
N PHE A 69 7.03 -7.35 3.94
CA PHE A 69 5.92 -6.67 3.30
C PHE A 69 4.66 -6.74 4.18
N PRO A 70 3.70 -5.79 4.04
CA PRO A 70 2.41 -5.89 4.71
C PRO A 70 1.73 -7.22 4.39
N LEU A 71 1.21 -7.88 5.42
CA LEU A 71 0.34 -9.04 5.24
C LEU A 71 -0.88 -8.63 4.43
N MET A 72 -1.31 -9.51 3.53
CA MET A 72 -2.52 -9.33 2.72
C MET A 72 -3.79 -9.28 3.60
N LEU A 73 -3.73 -9.86 4.81
CA LEU A 73 -4.89 -10.07 5.68
C LEU A 73 -6.02 -10.77 4.89
N ARG A 74 -7.20 -10.17 4.78
CA ARG A 74 -8.28 -10.74 3.97
C ARG A 74 -8.06 -10.55 2.47
N SER A 75 -7.72 -9.33 2.05
CA SER A 75 -7.28 -8.93 0.71
C SER A 75 -6.71 -7.50 0.82
N ASP A 76 -6.25 -6.97 -0.30
CA ASP A 76 -6.01 -5.53 -0.46
C ASP A 76 -7.07 -4.92 -1.38
N TRP A 77 -6.76 -3.79 -2.05
CA TRP A 77 -7.65 -3.11 -2.99
C TRP A 77 -8.30 -4.03 -4.03
N ASN A 78 -7.67 -5.16 -4.40
CA ASN A 78 -8.36 -6.18 -5.19
C ASN A 78 -9.01 -7.22 -4.27
N ASP A 79 -10.31 -7.01 -3.98
CA ASP A 79 -11.15 -7.91 -3.18
C ASP A 79 -11.10 -9.38 -3.63
N GLN A 80 -10.87 -9.64 -4.93
CA GLN A 80 -10.87 -11.00 -5.46
C GLN A 80 -9.62 -11.81 -5.08
N LEU A 81 -8.57 -11.16 -4.56
CA LEU A 81 -7.35 -11.83 -4.09
C LEU A 81 -7.52 -12.56 -2.76
N PHE A 82 -8.71 -12.52 -2.14
CA PHE A 82 -8.96 -13.23 -0.88
C PHE A 82 -8.68 -14.74 -0.93
N ARG A 83 -8.68 -15.35 -2.13
CA ARG A 83 -8.38 -16.78 -2.30
C ARG A 83 -6.89 -17.10 -2.34
N VAL A 84 -6.04 -16.11 -2.59
CA VAL A 84 -4.60 -16.25 -2.81
C VAL A 84 -3.84 -16.35 -1.48
N CYS A 85 -4.36 -15.71 -0.43
CA CYS A 85 -3.71 -15.59 0.88
C CYS A 85 -4.62 -16.02 2.06
N ARG A 86 -5.44 -17.07 1.85
CA ARG A 86 -6.47 -17.52 2.82
C ARG A 86 -5.91 -17.99 4.16
N GLU A 87 -4.67 -18.45 4.20
CA GLU A 87 -4.02 -18.92 5.42
C GLU A 87 -3.43 -17.77 6.25
N GLY A 88 -3.55 -16.53 5.78
CA GLY A 88 -3.17 -15.32 6.50
C GLY A 88 -1.66 -15.07 6.59
N ARG A 89 -0.87 -15.75 5.76
CA ARG A 89 0.60 -15.59 5.68
C ARG A 89 1.05 -14.81 4.45
N GLY A 90 0.21 -14.74 3.43
CA GLY A 90 0.54 -14.01 2.21
C GLY A 90 0.74 -12.52 2.45
N GLU A 91 1.59 -11.92 1.63
CA GLU A 91 2.04 -10.52 1.74
C GLU A 91 1.66 -9.74 0.48
N SER A 92 1.16 -8.52 0.64
CA SER A 92 0.85 -7.62 -0.47
C SER A 92 1.99 -6.66 -0.74
N ILE A 93 2.63 -6.86 -1.89
CA ILE A 93 3.65 -5.96 -2.43
C ILE A 93 3.00 -4.64 -2.86
N TRP A 94 1.73 -4.68 -3.29
CA TRP A 94 0.98 -3.47 -3.62
C TRP A 94 0.66 -2.64 -2.38
N THR A 95 0.24 -3.25 -1.27
CA THR A 95 -0.02 -2.52 0.00
C THR A 95 1.27 -1.86 0.53
N ALA A 96 2.45 -2.43 0.29
CA ALA A 96 3.71 -1.77 0.58
C ALA A 96 3.90 -0.46 -0.21
N MET A 97 3.50 -0.42 -1.48
CA MET A 97 3.56 0.79 -2.31
C MET A 97 2.53 1.84 -1.87
N GLN A 98 1.34 1.39 -1.46
CA GLN A 98 0.33 2.25 -0.86
C GLN A 98 0.83 2.85 0.45
N LEU A 99 1.37 2.02 1.35
CA LEU A 99 2.02 2.45 2.58
C LEU A 99 3.12 3.47 2.27
N GLY A 100 3.97 3.22 1.27
CA GLY A 100 4.99 4.17 0.83
C GLY A 100 4.44 5.55 0.47
N THR A 101 3.40 5.58 -0.34
CA THR A 101 2.71 6.82 -0.72
C THR A 101 2.20 7.55 0.52
N VAL A 102 1.56 6.81 1.44
CA VAL A 102 1.04 7.36 2.69
C VAL A 102 2.14 7.86 3.61
N LEU A 103 3.26 7.16 3.74
CA LEU A 103 4.36 7.55 4.63
C LEU A 103 4.92 8.92 4.24
N LEU A 104 5.07 9.20 2.94
CA LEU A 104 5.49 10.53 2.48
C LEU A 104 4.43 11.60 2.79
N ARG A 105 3.13 11.26 2.73
CA ARG A 105 2.06 12.19 3.14
C ARG A 105 2.03 12.43 4.64
N MET A 106 2.37 11.40 5.41
CA MET A 106 2.47 11.48 6.87
C MET A 106 3.60 12.38 7.33
N VAL A 107 4.67 12.56 6.55
CA VAL A 107 5.70 13.57 6.82
C VAL A 107 5.08 14.98 6.84
N ASP A 108 4.31 15.33 5.81
CA ASP A 108 3.64 16.63 5.72
C ASP A 108 2.57 16.80 6.79
N LEU A 109 1.73 15.78 6.99
CA LEU A 109 0.67 15.78 8.00
C LEU A 109 1.24 15.90 9.42
N ALA A 110 2.35 15.24 9.72
CA ALA A 110 3.02 15.34 11.01
C ALA A 110 3.52 16.76 11.26
N ALA A 111 4.16 17.39 10.26
CA ALA A 111 4.58 18.78 10.38
C ALA A 111 3.38 19.73 10.60
N ALA A 112 2.28 19.52 9.87
CA ALA A 112 1.05 20.31 10.00
C ALA A 112 0.35 20.12 11.36
N ALA A 113 0.43 18.94 11.94
CA ALA A 113 -0.05 18.62 13.29
C ALA A 113 0.94 19.03 14.41
N GLY A 114 2.06 19.70 14.09
CA GLY A 114 3.03 20.14 15.09
C GLY A 114 3.97 19.05 15.61
N HIS A 115 4.11 17.95 14.89
CA HIS A 115 4.95 16.78 15.20
C HIS A 115 6.04 16.50 14.15
N PRO A 116 6.85 17.48 13.73
CA PRO A 116 7.86 17.28 12.67
C PRO A 116 8.91 16.23 13.01
N GLU A 117 9.12 15.91 14.30
CA GLU A 117 10.02 14.88 14.77
C GLU A 117 9.66 13.46 14.26
N HIS A 118 8.39 13.23 13.89
CA HIS A 118 7.95 11.93 13.36
C HIS A 118 8.42 11.68 11.91
N ALA A 119 8.84 12.72 11.18
CA ALA A 119 9.23 12.61 9.77
C ALA A 119 10.31 11.54 9.54
N ALA A 120 11.36 11.54 10.37
CA ALA A 120 12.47 10.59 10.24
C ALA A 120 12.02 9.13 10.37
N GLN A 121 11.01 8.85 11.19
CA GLN A 121 10.46 7.50 11.31
C GLN A 121 9.74 7.09 10.01
N TYR A 122 8.91 7.96 9.45
CA TYR A 122 8.17 7.66 8.22
C TYR A 122 9.09 7.52 7.01
N GLU A 123 10.11 8.37 6.89
CA GLU A 123 11.13 8.27 5.85
C GLU A 123 11.94 6.97 5.98
N ALA A 124 12.30 6.55 7.19
CA ALA A 124 12.99 5.28 7.41
C ALA A 124 12.13 4.07 7.01
N MET A 125 10.83 4.10 7.34
CA MET A 125 9.88 3.06 6.93
C MET A 125 9.72 3.04 5.40
N TYR A 126 9.67 4.21 4.76
CA TYR A 126 9.58 4.34 3.31
C TYR A 126 10.79 3.71 2.65
N GLU A 127 12.01 4.07 3.07
CA GLU A 127 13.24 3.53 2.50
C GLU A 127 13.39 2.01 2.73
N ALA A 128 12.89 1.49 3.85
CA ALA A 128 12.87 0.05 4.10
C ALA A 128 11.97 -0.68 3.08
N GLN A 129 10.74 -0.20 2.89
CA GLN A 129 9.81 -0.78 1.90
C GLN A 129 10.33 -0.60 0.48
N ARG A 130 10.85 0.59 0.14
CA ARG A 130 11.45 0.87 -1.17
C ARG A 130 12.55 -0.12 -1.54
N LYS A 131 13.43 -0.48 -0.59
CA LYS A 131 14.47 -1.50 -0.81
C LYS A 131 13.88 -2.88 -1.09
N LEU A 132 12.83 -3.27 -0.38
CA LEU A 132 12.14 -4.54 -0.61
C LEU A 132 11.46 -4.56 -1.99
N ILE A 133 10.74 -3.50 -2.36
CA ILE A 133 10.09 -3.35 -3.67
C ILE A 133 11.09 -3.51 -4.82
N ASN A 134 12.27 -2.89 -4.71
CA ASN A 134 13.29 -2.93 -5.76
C ASN A 134 14.16 -4.19 -5.77
N SER A 135 14.04 -5.05 -4.75
CA SER A 135 14.75 -6.32 -4.64
C SER A 135 13.78 -7.49 -4.80
N ILE A 136 13.11 -7.88 -3.71
CA ILE A 136 12.15 -8.99 -3.68
C ILE A 136 10.92 -8.69 -4.55
N GLY A 137 10.47 -7.43 -4.58
CA GLY A 137 9.33 -7.02 -5.39
C GLY A 137 9.60 -6.94 -6.89
N TRP A 138 10.86 -7.02 -7.32
CA TRP A 138 11.23 -6.89 -8.74
C TRP A 138 11.38 -8.25 -9.41
N ASP A 139 10.71 -8.43 -10.55
CA ASP A 139 10.71 -9.68 -11.33
C ASP A 139 11.64 -9.65 -12.55
N GLY A 140 12.32 -8.53 -12.80
CA GLY A 140 13.26 -8.37 -13.92
C GLY A 140 12.75 -7.46 -15.04
N GLN A 141 11.44 -7.51 -15.32
CA GLN A 141 10.75 -6.65 -16.30
C GLN A 141 9.65 -5.80 -15.67
N TRP A 142 8.98 -6.31 -14.64
CA TRP A 142 7.92 -5.62 -13.89
C TRP A 142 8.00 -5.95 -12.40
N PHE A 143 7.16 -5.31 -11.60
CA PHE A 143 7.01 -5.57 -10.17
C PHE A 143 5.99 -6.69 -9.90
N ARG A 144 6.35 -7.59 -9.00
CA ARG A 144 5.49 -8.67 -8.50
C ARG A 144 4.29 -8.11 -7.75
N ARG A 145 3.20 -8.86 -7.74
CA ARG A 145 1.92 -8.44 -7.16
C ARG A 145 1.78 -8.73 -5.67
N ALA A 146 2.21 -9.92 -5.26
CA ALA A 146 2.08 -10.42 -3.90
C ALA A 146 2.98 -11.66 -3.68
N ILE A 147 3.14 -12.05 -2.42
CA ILE A 147 3.70 -13.35 -2.02
C ILE A 147 2.55 -14.17 -1.43
N MET A 148 2.33 -15.38 -1.95
CA MET A 148 1.26 -16.27 -1.51
C MET A 148 1.59 -16.93 -0.16
N ASP A 149 0.61 -17.58 0.48
CA ASP A 149 0.79 -18.27 1.77
C ASP A 149 1.86 -19.37 1.76
N ASP A 150 2.14 -19.94 0.58
CA ASP A 150 3.15 -20.98 0.34
C ASP A 150 4.50 -20.43 -0.14
N GLY A 151 4.64 -19.10 -0.19
CA GLY A 151 5.86 -18.41 -0.59
C GLY A 151 6.01 -18.18 -2.10
N ARG A 152 5.10 -18.68 -2.95
CA ARG A 152 5.15 -18.39 -4.39
C ARG A 152 4.84 -16.92 -4.65
N PHE A 153 5.49 -16.35 -5.66
CA PHE A 153 5.18 -15.00 -6.13
C PHE A 153 3.98 -14.99 -7.07
N LEU A 154 3.06 -14.06 -6.85
CA LEU A 154 2.00 -13.70 -7.80
C LEU A 154 2.49 -12.55 -8.68
N GLY A 155 2.13 -12.53 -9.96
CA GLY A 155 2.61 -11.52 -10.90
C GLY A 155 4.07 -11.69 -11.27
N SER A 156 4.46 -12.93 -11.60
CA SER A 156 5.83 -13.32 -11.95
C SER A 156 5.85 -13.97 -13.34
N ASP A 157 6.94 -13.78 -14.08
CA ASP A 157 7.18 -14.41 -15.38
C ASP A 157 7.33 -15.93 -15.29
N GLU A 158 7.54 -16.47 -14.08
CA GLU A 158 7.57 -17.91 -13.82
C GLU A 158 6.23 -18.61 -14.10
N HIS A 159 5.11 -17.88 -14.16
CA HIS A 159 3.78 -18.43 -14.39
C HIS A 159 3.26 -18.15 -15.79
N ASP A 160 2.44 -19.04 -16.35
CA ASP A 160 1.84 -18.86 -17.68
C ASP A 160 0.68 -17.85 -17.68
N GLU A 161 -0.01 -17.72 -16.55
CA GLU A 161 -1.17 -16.85 -16.37
C GLU A 161 -0.90 -15.79 -15.30
N ALA A 162 -1.64 -14.67 -15.37
CA ALA A 162 -1.56 -13.57 -14.42
C ALA A 162 -0.12 -13.08 -14.15
N LYS A 163 0.71 -13.08 -15.21
CA LYS A 163 2.13 -12.67 -15.20
C LYS A 163 2.34 -11.25 -14.71
N ILE A 164 1.50 -10.31 -15.15
CA ILE A 164 1.65 -8.88 -14.86
C ILE A 164 0.31 -8.31 -14.40
N TRP A 165 0.37 -7.45 -13.39
CA TRP A 165 -0.78 -6.79 -12.77
C TRP A 165 -0.61 -5.29 -12.85
N LEU A 166 -1.59 -4.60 -13.45
CA LEU A 166 -1.51 -3.14 -13.69
C LEU A 166 -1.22 -2.35 -12.42
N ASN A 167 -1.95 -2.65 -11.34
CA ASN A 167 -1.88 -1.89 -10.10
C ASN A 167 -0.49 -1.90 -9.46
N ALA A 168 0.21 -3.03 -9.48
CA ALA A 168 1.55 -3.09 -8.91
C ALA A 168 2.52 -2.16 -9.68
N GLN A 169 2.34 -1.99 -10.99
CA GLN A 169 3.26 -1.17 -11.79
C GLN A 169 2.97 0.32 -11.62
N THR A 170 1.69 0.69 -11.65
CA THR A 170 1.29 2.09 -11.47
C THR A 170 1.63 2.57 -10.07
N TRP A 171 1.39 1.78 -9.04
CA TRP A 171 1.70 2.15 -7.66
C TRP A 171 3.18 2.13 -7.34
N ALA A 172 3.98 1.24 -7.95
CA ALA A 172 5.44 1.29 -7.82
C ALA A 172 5.99 2.64 -8.30
N THR A 173 5.44 3.14 -9.41
CA THR A 173 5.84 4.41 -10.02
C THR A 173 5.27 5.61 -9.24
N MET A 174 3.97 5.61 -8.94
CA MET A 174 3.29 6.72 -8.26
C MET A 174 3.78 6.94 -6.82
N SER A 175 4.17 5.87 -6.11
CA SER A 175 4.74 5.97 -4.76
C SER A 175 6.17 6.52 -4.75
N GLY A 176 6.81 6.68 -5.91
CA GLY A 176 8.23 7.02 -6.04
C GLY A 176 9.17 5.90 -5.59
N MET A 177 8.64 4.72 -5.24
CA MET A 177 9.45 3.63 -4.72
C MET A 177 10.22 2.91 -5.82
N ALA A 178 9.69 2.80 -7.03
CA ALA A 178 10.41 2.20 -8.14
C ALA A 178 11.71 2.98 -8.45
N ASP A 179 12.84 2.26 -8.54
CA ASP A 179 14.02 2.84 -9.19
C ASP A 179 13.66 3.25 -10.62
N GLU A 180 14.17 4.39 -11.08
CA GLU A 180 13.73 5.05 -12.31
C GLU A 180 13.72 4.11 -13.53
N ASP A 181 14.79 3.33 -13.70
CA ASP A 181 14.93 2.39 -14.82
C ASP A 181 13.93 1.22 -14.74
N LYS A 182 13.63 0.74 -13.53
CA LYS A 182 12.65 -0.33 -13.28
C LYS A 182 11.23 0.18 -13.46
N GLY A 183 10.93 1.39 -13.00
CA GLY A 183 9.65 2.04 -13.20
C GLY A 183 9.33 2.20 -14.68
N LEU A 184 10.28 2.73 -15.47
CA LEU A 184 10.13 2.84 -16.92
C LEU A 184 9.91 1.46 -17.58
N ARG A 185 10.73 0.47 -17.24
CA ARG A 185 10.59 -0.89 -17.81
C ARG A 185 9.27 -1.57 -17.44
N ALA A 186 8.79 -1.36 -16.22
CA ALA A 186 7.49 -1.86 -15.79
C ALA A 186 6.36 -1.24 -16.61
N MET A 187 6.42 0.08 -16.87
CA MET A 187 5.43 0.78 -17.69
C MET A 187 5.51 0.41 -19.18
N ASP A 188 6.69 0.11 -19.70
CA ASP A 188 6.86 -0.46 -21.05
C ASP A 188 6.23 -1.86 -21.13
N SER A 189 6.42 -2.70 -20.11
CA SER A 189 5.78 -4.02 -20.02
C SER A 189 4.25 -3.92 -20.00
N ILE A 190 3.70 -2.90 -19.32
CA ILE A 190 2.26 -2.60 -19.35
C ILE A 190 1.79 -2.26 -20.76
N ARG A 191 2.54 -1.41 -21.47
CA ARG A 191 2.23 -1.06 -22.86
C ARG A 191 2.23 -2.29 -23.76
N ASP A 192 3.25 -3.13 -23.65
CA ASP A 192 3.42 -4.28 -24.53
C ASP A 192 2.40 -5.40 -24.27
N MET A 193 2.00 -5.60 -23.00
CA MET A 193 1.20 -6.76 -22.61
C MET A 193 -0.28 -6.44 -22.34
N LEU A 194 -0.57 -5.24 -21.83
CA LEU A 194 -1.91 -4.88 -21.34
C LEU A 194 -2.60 -3.80 -22.17
N ASP A 195 -1.88 -3.05 -23.00
CA ASP A 195 -2.49 -2.01 -23.86
C ASP A 195 -3.34 -2.63 -24.97
N THR A 196 -4.51 -2.06 -25.20
CA THR A 196 -5.45 -2.49 -26.22
C THR A 196 -6.16 -1.29 -26.82
N GLU A 197 -6.84 -1.49 -27.95
CA GLU A 197 -7.67 -0.45 -28.56
C GLU A 197 -8.79 0.07 -27.65
N LEU A 198 -9.18 -0.68 -26.62
CA LEU A 198 -10.22 -0.31 -25.65
C LEU A 198 -9.65 0.26 -24.34
N GLY A 199 -8.33 0.40 -24.25
CA GLY A 199 -7.59 0.83 -23.07
C GLY A 199 -6.82 -0.29 -22.39
N ILE A 200 -6.17 0.04 -21.28
CA ILE A 200 -5.31 -0.89 -20.54
C ILE A 200 -6.14 -1.96 -19.83
N LYS A 201 -5.85 -3.23 -20.11
CA LYS A 201 -6.43 -4.39 -19.40
C LYS A 201 -6.11 -4.31 -17.91
N LYS A 202 -7.15 -4.49 -17.11
CA LYS A 202 -7.05 -4.69 -15.66
C LYS A 202 -7.05 -6.20 -15.44
N ILE A 203 -5.88 -6.76 -15.15
CA ILE A 203 -5.74 -8.13 -14.65
C ILE A 203 -5.62 -8.03 -13.13
#